data_AF-A0A4S8V3T5-F1
#
_entry.id   AF-A0A4S8V3T5-F1
#
_cell.length_a   1.000
_cell.length_b   1.000
_cell.length_c   1.000
_cell.angle_alpha   90.00
_cell.angle_beta   90.00
_cell.angle_gamma   90.00
#
_symmetry.space_group_name_H-M   'P 1'
#
loop_
_entity.id
_entity.type
_entity.pdbx_description
1 polymer ?
#
loop_
_entity_poly.entity_id
_entity_poly.type
_entity_poly.pdbx_seq_one_letter_code
_entity_poly.pdbx_strand_id
1 'polypeptide(L)'
;MKSFTLFTSALAAFTSTVSAAGVTGAAEGFAKGVTGGGSAAPVYPSTTAELVSYLGDSSPRVIILTKTFDFRNTEGTTSASGCSPWGTGSLCQQAIDKDGWCENYESSAPKVSSLTYDKAGMIGITVNSNKSLVGQGSTGIIKGKGLRMANGVKESWYSSLHRALLTRNKNLAITDINPHYVWGGDAITLAGTDMIWIDHVTTQRIARQHIVLGESASGRVTISNCDIDGASSWSATCDGRHYWAIYMTGSSDLVTFKGNYIHHTSGRSPKVQGNTLLHAVNNYWYDIDSNGHAFEIGQGGYVLAEGNKFQNVNTIIEAGATGKYFTVPSSGSACSSVLGRSCVNNAFGSSGLFSSADTSFLSNFKGKNIASAAAASTVSTANVGYGKI
;
A
#
# COMPACT_ATOMS: atom_id res chain seq x y z
N MET A 1 1.85 -23.70 63.75
CA MET A 1 2.75 -23.07 62.75
C MET A 1 2.64 -23.89 61.46
N LYS A 2 1.90 -23.41 60.46
CA LYS A 2 1.75 -24.07 59.15
C LYS A 2 2.21 -23.07 58.09
N SER A 3 3.35 -23.35 57.47
CA SER A 3 3.91 -22.56 56.38
C SER A 3 3.14 -22.81 55.10
N PHE A 4 2.65 -21.73 54.47
CA PHE A 4 2.16 -21.75 53.09
C PHE A 4 3.27 -21.23 52.17
N THR A 5 3.81 -22.10 51.34
CA THR A 5 4.74 -21.74 50.27
C THR A 5 3.92 -21.36 49.05
N LEU A 6 3.87 -20.07 48.71
CA LEU A 6 3.33 -19.60 47.44
C LEU A 6 4.33 -19.92 46.31
N PHE A 7 3.94 -20.80 45.39
CA PHE A 7 4.60 -20.93 44.10
C PHE A 7 4.08 -19.83 43.17
N THR A 8 4.93 -18.84 42.86
CA THR A 8 4.65 -17.84 41.83
C THR A 8 5.25 -18.34 40.51
N SER A 9 4.42 -18.85 39.62
CA SER A 9 4.80 -19.22 38.25
C SER A 9 4.92 -17.94 37.41
N ALA A 10 6.16 -17.50 37.17
CA ALA A 10 6.45 -16.43 36.21
C ALA A 10 6.28 -16.97 34.78
N LEU A 11 5.19 -16.57 34.11
CA LEU A 11 4.99 -16.84 32.69
C LEU A 11 5.81 -15.82 31.89
N ALA A 12 7.00 -16.22 31.44
CA ALA A 12 7.78 -15.43 30.49
C ALA A 12 7.06 -15.43 29.13
N ALA A 13 6.46 -14.30 28.78
CA ALA A 13 5.98 -14.05 27.42
C ALA A 13 7.20 -13.93 26.49
N PHE A 14 7.58 -15.03 25.84
CA PHE A 14 8.52 -15.00 24.74
C PHE A 14 7.89 -14.22 23.58
N THR A 15 8.21 -12.92 23.47
CA THR A 15 8.13 -12.23 22.18
C THR A 15 9.12 -12.91 21.26
N SER A 16 8.64 -13.70 20.30
CA SER A 16 9.46 -14.28 19.25
C SER A 16 9.98 -13.18 18.33
N THR A 17 11.05 -12.50 18.73
CA THR A 17 11.88 -11.73 17.80
C THR A 17 12.63 -12.74 16.95
N VAL A 18 11.99 -13.22 15.89
CA VAL A 18 12.68 -14.01 14.87
C VAL A 18 13.60 -13.05 14.13
N SER A 19 14.86 -12.98 14.57
CA SER A 19 15.95 -12.43 13.78
C SER A 19 16.31 -13.44 12.69
N ALA A 20 15.38 -13.69 11.77
CA ALA A 20 15.71 -14.36 10.52
C ALA A 20 16.66 -13.43 9.75
N ALA A 21 17.77 -13.97 9.24
CA ALA A 21 18.72 -13.20 8.47
C ALA A 21 17.98 -12.46 7.34
N GLY A 22 17.83 -11.13 7.46
CA GLY A 22 17.15 -10.32 6.46
C GLY A 22 15.78 -9.74 6.83
N VAL A 23 15.09 -10.13 7.91
CA VAL A 23 13.88 -9.42 8.35
C VAL A 23 14.10 -8.75 9.72
N THR A 24 13.84 -7.44 9.85
CA THR A 24 13.87 -6.69 11.12
C THR A 24 12.54 -6.03 11.43
N GLY A 25 12.17 -6.06 12.71
CA GLY A 25 10.87 -5.57 13.18
C GLY A 25 9.77 -6.61 13.04
N ALA A 26 8.54 -6.19 13.34
CA ALA A 26 7.34 -7.01 13.21
C ALA A 26 6.17 -6.10 12.82
N ALA A 27 5.23 -6.65 12.04
CA ALA A 27 4.01 -5.93 11.68
C ALA A 27 3.23 -5.50 12.92
N GLU A 28 2.85 -4.22 12.96
CA GLU A 28 1.80 -3.72 13.85
C GLU A 28 0.42 -3.88 13.20
N GLY A 29 -0.65 -3.72 13.98
CA GLY A 29 -2.01 -3.69 13.45
C GLY A 29 -2.47 -5.05 12.90
N PHE A 30 -3.29 -5.02 11.85
CA PHE A 30 -4.07 -6.19 11.44
C PHE A 30 -3.22 -7.36 10.95
N ALA A 31 -2.07 -7.12 10.32
CA ALA A 31 -1.17 -8.18 9.87
C ALA A 31 -0.16 -8.64 10.94
N LYS A 32 -0.31 -8.21 12.20
CA LYS A 32 0.53 -8.68 13.31
C LYS A 32 0.58 -10.21 13.36
N GLY A 33 1.80 -10.75 13.37
CA GLY A 33 2.07 -12.19 13.36
C GLY A 33 2.40 -12.78 11.99
N VAL A 34 2.51 -11.96 10.95
CA VAL A 34 3.01 -12.41 9.64
C VAL A 34 4.48 -12.88 9.76
N THR A 35 4.83 -13.96 9.06
CA THR A 35 6.16 -14.57 9.13
C THR A 35 6.91 -14.60 7.80
N GLY A 36 6.21 -14.46 6.66
CA GLY A 36 6.82 -14.58 5.33
C GLY A 36 7.54 -15.91 5.12
N GLY A 37 8.77 -15.85 4.63
CA GLY A 37 9.68 -17.00 4.49
C GLY A 37 10.21 -17.57 5.81
N GLY A 38 9.85 -16.99 6.96
CA GLY A 38 10.26 -17.46 8.27
C GLY A 38 11.78 -17.49 8.43
N SER A 39 12.31 -18.62 8.91
CA SER A 39 13.74 -18.84 9.14
C SER A 39 14.45 -19.51 7.95
N ALA A 40 13.89 -19.46 6.74
CA ALA A 40 14.55 -20.00 5.55
C ALA A 40 15.90 -19.30 5.32
N ALA A 41 16.89 -20.05 4.82
CA ALA A 41 18.19 -19.50 4.49
C ALA A 41 18.04 -18.42 3.39
N PRO A 42 18.69 -17.25 3.53
CA PRO A 42 18.61 -16.20 2.51
C PRO A 42 19.13 -16.65 1.16
N VAL A 43 18.43 -16.24 0.10
CA VAL A 43 18.87 -16.36 -1.29
C VAL A 43 19.10 -14.99 -1.90
N TYR A 44 20.08 -14.91 -2.80
CA TYR A 44 20.55 -13.66 -3.41
C TYR A 44 20.44 -13.80 -4.93
N PRO A 45 19.29 -13.47 -5.55
CA PRO A 45 19.15 -13.57 -6.99
C PRO A 45 20.21 -12.70 -7.69
N SER A 46 20.80 -13.25 -8.74
CA SER A 46 21.78 -12.57 -9.59
C SER A 46 21.16 -12.09 -10.90
N THR A 47 20.01 -12.63 -11.30
CA THR A 47 19.28 -12.26 -12.52
C THR A 47 17.80 -11.99 -12.25
N THR A 48 17.13 -11.29 -13.18
CA THR A 48 15.68 -11.09 -13.16
C THR A 48 14.93 -12.43 -13.20
N ALA A 49 15.44 -13.41 -13.96
CA ALA A 49 14.87 -14.76 -14.03
C ALA A 49 14.92 -15.49 -12.68
N GLU A 50 16.04 -15.43 -11.95
CA GLU A 50 16.15 -16.00 -10.61
C GLU A 50 15.22 -15.31 -9.62
N LEU A 51 15.10 -13.97 -9.70
CA LEU A 51 14.16 -13.23 -8.86
C LEU A 51 12.71 -13.70 -9.09
N VAL A 52 12.28 -13.79 -10.35
CA VAL A 52 10.95 -14.31 -10.71
C VAL A 52 10.76 -15.74 -10.22
N SER A 53 11.78 -16.60 -10.40
CA SER A 53 11.74 -17.99 -9.97
C SER A 53 11.55 -18.11 -8.45
N TYR A 54 12.36 -17.41 -7.65
CA TYR A 54 12.26 -17.45 -6.19
C TYR A 54 10.96 -16.86 -5.66
N LEU A 55 10.41 -15.82 -6.29
CA LEU A 55 9.11 -15.25 -5.89
C LEU A 55 7.94 -16.17 -6.22
N GLY A 56 8.03 -16.90 -7.35
CA GLY A 56 6.95 -17.74 -7.88
C GLY A 56 6.98 -19.20 -7.46
N ASP A 57 8.00 -19.68 -6.76
CA ASP A 57 8.03 -21.09 -6.32
C ASP A 57 7.13 -21.37 -5.10
N SER A 58 7.00 -22.63 -4.73
CA SER A 58 6.19 -23.10 -3.60
C SER A 58 6.93 -23.13 -2.26
N SER A 59 8.25 -22.87 -2.24
CA SER A 59 9.07 -23.00 -1.03
C SER A 59 9.03 -21.71 -0.19
N PRO A 60 9.12 -21.78 1.14
CA PRO A 60 9.41 -20.60 1.94
C PRO A 60 10.77 -20.00 1.54
N ARG A 61 10.81 -18.69 1.27
CA ARG A 61 12.03 -18.00 0.81
C ARG A 61 12.25 -16.69 1.56
N VAL A 62 13.50 -16.42 1.92
CA VAL A 62 13.98 -15.08 2.25
C VAL A 62 14.87 -14.61 1.09
N ILE A 63 14.39 -13.62 0.33
CA ILE A 63 14.98 -13.16 -0.93
C ILE A 63 15.59 -11.77 -0.71
N ILE A 64 16.90 -11.67 -0.85
CA ILE A 64 17.64 -10.43 -0.59
C ILE A 64 18.06 -9.79 -1.91
N LEU A 65 17.56 -8.59 -2.19
CA LEU A 65 17.93 -7.79 -3.36
C LEU A 65 19.10 -6.87 -3.02
N THR A 66 20.22 -7.11 -3.68
CA THR A 66 21.48 -6.37 -3.45
C THR A 66 21.83 -5.42 -4.60
N LYS A 67 20.90 -5.25 -5.54
CA LYS A 67 21.07 -4.46 -6.77
C LYS A 67 19.71 -4.19 -7.44
N THR A 68 19.76 -3.36 -8.47
CA THR A 68 18.63 -3.13 -9.37
C THR A 68 18.38 -4.33 -10.26
N PHE A 69 17.12 -4.78 -10.30
CA PHE A 69 16.58 -5.73 -11.27
C PHE A 69 15.72 -4.94 -12.25
N ASP A 70 16.29 -4.63 -13.42
CA ASP A 70 15.62 -3.88 -14.47
C ASP A 70 14.92 -4.84 -15.44
N PHE A 71 13.59 -4.79 -15.44
CA PHE A 71 12.73 -5.59 -16.32
C PHE A 71 12.35 -4.87 -17.61
N ARG A 72 12.75 -3.61 -17.77
CA ARG A 72 12.45 -2.89 -19.02
C ARG A 72 13.08 -3.60 -20.20
N ASN A 73 12.31 -3.72 -21.27
CA ASN A 73 12.62 -4.41 -22.52
C ASN A 73 12.84 -5.93 -22.39
N THR A 74 12.72 -6.54 -21.19
CA THR A 74 12.89 -8.00 -21.06
C THR A 74 11.77 -8.78 -21.76
N GLU A 75 10.62 -8.13 -21.98
CA GLU A 75 9.48 -8.67 -22.72
C GLU A 75 9.24 -7.91 -24.05
N GLY A 76 10.15 -7.00 -24.41
CA GLY A 76 10.03 -6.11 -25.57
C GLY A 76 8.95 -5.03 -25.42
N THR A 77 8.71 -4.30 -26.51
CA THR A 77 7.66 -3.27 -26.58
C THR A 77 6.46 -3.75 -27.41
N THR A 78 5.33 -3.08 -27.24
CA THR A 78 4.15 -3.24 -28.09
C THR A 78 3.50 -1.89 -28.34
N SER A 79 2.64 -1.84 -29.36
CA SER A 79 1.80 -0.67 -29.62
C SER A 79 0.32 -1.06 -29.57
N ALA A 80 -0.51 -0.17 -29.03
CA ALA A 80 -1.96 -0.31 -29.03
C ALA A 80 -2.63 1.05 -29.24
N SER A 81 -3.91 1.06 -29.65
CA SER A 81 -4.72 2.27 -29.61
C SER A 81 -4.95 2.75 -28.17
N GLY A 82 -5.36 4.00 -28.05
CA GLY A 82 -5.64 4.63 -26.76
C GLY A 82 -6.47 5.90 -26.88
N CYS A 83 -6.52 6.66 -25.81
CA CYS A 83 -7.19 7.96 -25.76
C CYS A 83 -6.46 8.96 -24.85
N SER A 84 -6.75 10.25 -25.03
CA SER A 84 -6.18 11.35 -24.24
C SER A 84 -7.27 12.08 -23.43
N PRO A 85 -7.86 11.46 -22.40
CA PRO A 85 -9.00 12.03 -21.67
C PRO A 85 -8.64 13.27 -20.84
N TRP A 86 -7.38 13.42 -20.45
CA TRP A 86 -6.92 14.52 -19.59
C TRP A 86 -6.25 15.66 -20.35
N GLY A 87 -6.29 15.63 -21.69
CA GLY A 87 -5.63 16.60 -22.55
C GLY A 87 -4.47 15.99 -23.34
N THR A 88 -4.01 16.73 -24.36
CA THR A 88 -2.97 16.30 -25.32
C THR A 88 -1.61 16.95 -25.08
N GLY A 89 -1.46 17.68 -23.96
CA GLY A 89 -0.19 18.29 -23.57
C GLY A 89 0.88 17.24 -23.26
N SER A 90 2.16 17.61 -23.41
CA SER A 90 3.30 16.69 -23.23
C SER A 90 3.48 16.18 -21.80
N LEU A 91 2.86 16.83 -20.82
CA LEU A 91 2.84 16.45 -19.40
C LEU A 91 1.61 15.62 -19.02
N CYS A 92 0.62 15.50 -19.92
CA CYS A 92 -0.58 14.73 -19.64
C CYS A 92 -0.30 13.25 -19.87
N GLN A 93 -0.80 12.40 -18.98
CA GLN A 93 -0.89 10.97 -19.27
C GLN A 93 -1.88 10.71 -20.43
N GLN A 94 -1.69 9.60 -21.11
CA GLN A 94 -2.66 9.02 -22.02
C GLN A 94 -3.11 7.67 -21.46
N ALA A 95 -4.22 7.11 -21.95
CA ALA A 95 -4.70 5.79 -21.54
C ALA A 95 -4.53 4.80 -22.68
N ILE A 96 -3.94 3.65 -22.40
CA ILE A 96 -4.03 2.48 -23.30
C ILE A 96 -5.49 2.04 -23.30
N ASP A 97 -6.02 1.73 -24.48
CA ASP A 97 -7.40 1.24 -24.62
C ASP A 97 -7.51 -0.24 -24.23
N LYS A 98 -7.29 -0.50 -22.94
CA LYS A 98 -7.36 -1.84 -22.38
C LYS A 98 -8.83 -2.22 -22.17
N ASP A 99 -9.25 -3.34 -22.74
CA ASP A 99 -10.61 -3.88 -22.58
C ASP A 99 -11.72 -2.89 -23.03
N GLY A 100 -11.44 -2.04 -24.02
CA GLY A 100 -12.38 -1.01 -24.54
C GLY A 100 -12.64 0.14 -23.55
N TRP A 101 -11.72 0.37 -22.61
CA TRP A 101 -11.88 1.39 -21.57
C TRP A 101 -12.13 2.78 -22.14
N CYS A 102 -11.47 3.13 -23.25
CA CYS A 102 -11.63 4.44 -23.87
C CYS A 102 -13.05 4.65 -24.44
N GLU A 103 -13.72 3.60 -24.92
CA GLU A 103 -15.09 3.69 -25.42
C GLU A 103 -16.09 3.65 -24.27
N ASN A 104 -15.83 2.82 -23.26
CA ASN A 104 -16.77 2.57 -22.17
C ASN A 104 -16.83 3.70 -21.14
N TYR A 105 -15.70 4.37 -20.87
CA TYR A 105 -15.58 5.34 -19.79
C TYR A 105 -15.24 6.76 -20.25
N GLU A 106 -14.61 6.91 -21.42
CA GLU A 106 -14.10 8.19 -21.93
C GLU A 106 -14.44 8.38 -23.42
N SER A 107 -15.69 8.07 -23.80
CA SER A 107 -16.11 7.98 -25.21
C SER A 107 -15.89 9.26 -26.03
N SER A 108 -15.86 10.43 -25.37
CA SER A 108 -15.60 11.74 -25.97
C SER A 108 -14.12 12.11 -26.05
N ALA A 109 -13.21 11.34 -25.44
CA ALA A 109 -11.79 11.65 -25.42
C ALA A 109 -11.16 11.51 -26.81
N PRO A 110 -10.20 12.40 -27.18
CA PRO A 110 -9.43 12.26 -28.40
C PRO A 110 -8.76 10.88 -28.50
N LYS A 111 -9.04 10.16 -29.59
CA LYS A 111 -8.45 8.85 -29.86
C LYS A 111 -7.01 8.99 -30.32
N VAL A 112 -6.18 8.06 -29.88
CA VAL A 112 -4.76 7.95 -30.26
C VAL A 112 -4.57 6.64 -30.98
N SER A 113 -4.06 6.70 -32.22
CA SER A 113 -3.95 5.52 -33.08
C SER A 113 -2.89 4.52 -32.62
N SER A 114 -1.84 4.99 -31.95
CA SER A 114 -0.74 4.14 -31.48
C SER A 114 -0.02 4.75 -30.28
N LEU A 115 -0.02 4.03 -29.17
CA LEU A 115 0.76 4.25 -27.97
C LEU A 115 1.76 3.10 -27.84
N THR A 116 3.06 3.39 -27.77
CA THR A 116 4.10 2.36 -27.67
C THR A 116 4.61 2.27 -26.24
N TYR A 117 4.53 1.08 -25.63
CA TYR A 117 4.87 0.88 -24.23
C TYR A 117 5.64 -0.44 -24.01
N ASP A 118 6.28 -0.55 -22.86
CA ASP A 118 7.03 -1.72 -22.45
C ASP A 118 6.08 -2.82 -21.95
N LYS A 119 6.16 -4.02 -22.53
CA LYS A 119 5.27 -5.13 -22.14
C LYS A 119 5.49 -5.60 -20.70
N ALA A 120 6.72 -5.47 -20.19
CA ALA A 120 7.06 -5.98 -18.86
C ALA A 120 6.25 -5.31 -17.76
N GLY A 121 5.86 -4.04 -17.94
CA GLY A 121 5.07 -3.29 -16.96
C GLY A 121 3.62 -3.74 -16.81
N MET A 122 3.06 -4.44 -17.81
CA MET A 122 1.63 -4.73 -17.88
C MET A 122 1.14 -5.71 -16.82
N ILE A 123 1.99 -6.65 -16.40
CA ILE A 123 1.66 -7.70 -15.42
C ILE A 123 2.79 -7.78 -14.41
N GLY A 124 2.49 -7.57 -13.12
CA GLY A 124 3.47 -7.72 -12.05
C GLY A 124 3.98 -9.16 -11.89
N ILE A 125 5.17 -9.31 -11.29
CA ILE A 125 5.76 -10.61 -10.94
C ILE A 125 4.83 -11.32 -9.95
N THR A 126 4.43 -12.56 -10.26
CA THR A 126 3.66 -13.37 -9.32
C THR A 126 4.49 -13.66 -8.07
N VAL A 127 3.94 -13.33 -6.90
CA VAL A 127 4.54 -13.64 -5.61
C VAL A 127 3.65 -14.67 -4.90
N ASN A 128 4.18 -15.87 -4.69
CA ASN A 128 3.49 -16.94 -3.99
C ASN A 128 3.55 -16.76 -2.46
N SER A 129 2.91 -17.69 -1.75
CA SER A 129 2.95 -17.74 -0.28
C SER A 129 4.36 -17.94 0.28
N ASN A 130 4.53 -17.54 1.54
CA ASN A 130 5.70 -17.71 2.40
C ASN A 130 6.97 -17.10 1.80
N LYS A 131 6.86 -15.89 1.24
CA LYS A 131 7.99 -15.13 0.72
C LYS A 131 8.28 -13.96 1.65
N SER A 132 9.57 -13.72 1.93
CA SER A 132 10.09 -12.48 2.48
C SER A 132 10.95 -11.83 1.41
N LEU A 133 10.51 -10.71 0.81
CA LEU A 133 11.31 -9.94 -0.15
C LEU A 133 11.92 -8.72 0.54
N VAL A 134 13.23 -8.60 0.45
CA VAL A 134 14.03 -7.67 1.26
C VAL A 134 15.04 -6.97 0.37
N GLY A 135 15.05 -5.64 0.31
CA GLY A 135 16.21 -4.89 -0.21
C GLY A 135 17.37 -4.93 0.79
N GLN A 136 18.62 -4.82 0.33
CA GLN A 136 19.79 -4.61 1.18
C GLN A 136 20.27 -3.15 1.08
N GLY A 137 20.31 -2.46 2.21
CA GLY A 137 20.77 -1.07 2.30
C GLY A 137 19.93 -0.11 1.46
N SER A 138 20.50 0.39 0.37
CA SER A 138 19.85 1.22 -0.63
C SER A 138 20.25 0.71 -2.01
N THR A 139 19.97 -0.56 -2.28
CA THR A 139 20.32 -1.20 -3.57
C THR A 139 19.21 -2.05 -4.15
N GLY A 140 18.23 -2.51 -3.36
CA GLY A 140 17.14 -3.35 -3.82
C GLY A 140 16.10 -2.57 -4.60
N ILE A 141 16.24 -2.53 -5.93
CA ILE A 141 15.29 -1.84 -6.82
C ILE A 141 14.71 -2.84 -7.81
N ILE A 142 13.39 -2.82 -8.01
CA ILE A 142 12.71 -3.47 -9.13
C ILE A 142 12.24 -2.36 -10.07
N LYS A 143 12.71 -2.38 -11.32
CA LYS A 143 12.41 -1.33 -12.30
C LYS A 143 11.62 -1.91 -13.47
N GLY A 144 10.59 -1.21 -13.92
CA GLY A 144 9.82 -1.58 -15.12
C GLY A 144 8.78 -2.68 -14.94
N LYS A 145 8.65 -3.29 -13.75
CA LYS A 145 7.67 -4.33 -13.47
C LYS A 145 7.25 -4.31 -12.00
N GLY A 146 5.96 -4.53 -11.73
CA GLY A 146 5.40 -4.54 -10.37
C GLY A 146 5.45 -5.92 -9.70
N LEU A 147 4.81 -6.03 -8.53
CA LEU A 147 4.58 -7.26 -7.78
C LEU A 147 3.08 -7.57 -7.72
N ARG A 148 2.72 -8.82 -7.96
CA ARG A 148 1.33 -9.27 -7.99
C ARG A 148 1.12 -10.49 -7.08
N MET A 149 0.41 -10.27 -5.98
CA MET A 149 -0.10 -11.31 -5.08
C MET A 149 -1.59 -11.45 -5.34
N ALA A 150 -1.93 -12.18 -6.41
CA ALA A 150 -3.32 -12.34 -6.81
C ALA A 150 -3.62 -13.77 -7.25
N ASN A 151 -4.79 -14.28 -6.87
CA ASN A 151 -5.18 -15.66 -7.11
C ASN A 151 -5.08 -16.10 -8.59
N GLY A 152 -4.51 -17.30 -8.76
CA GLY A 152 -4.96 -18.33 -9.70
C GLY A 152 -5.57 -19.53 -8.97
N VAL A 153 -6.02 -19.40 -7.71
CA VAL A 153 -6.57 -20.52 -6.93
C VAL A 153 -8.09 -20.45 -6.91
N LYS A 154 -8.70 -21.48 -7.50
CA LYS A 154 -10.15 -21.68 -7.61
C LYS A 154 -10.81 -21.74 -6.23
N GLU A 155 -11.97 -21.12 -6.14
CA GLU A 155 -12.96 -21.29 -5.08
C GLU A 155 -13.10 -22.77 -4.69
N SER A 156 -12.75 -23.15 -3.46
CA SER A 156 -13.31 -24.30 -2.69
C SER A 156 -12.44 -24.79 -1.53
N TRP A 157 -11.21 -24.31 -1.32
CA TRP A 157 -10.37 -24.78 -0.20
C TRP A 157 -9.79 -23.64 0.65
N TYR A 158 -10.46 -23.34 1.75
CA TYR A 158 -10.10 -22.29 2.72
C TYR A 158 -8.89 -22.64 3.63
N SER A 159 -7.90 -23.39 3.13
CA SER A 159 -6.67 -23.72 3.88
C SER A 159 -5.38 -23.13 3.29
N SER A 160 -5.44 -22.48 2.12
CA SER A 160 -4.26 -21.98 1.38
C SER A 160 -4.35 -20.49 1.05
N LEU A 161 -4.53 -19.63 2.06
CA LEU A 161 -4.47 -18.18 1.88
C LEU A 161 -3.02 -17.75 1.52
N HIS A 162 -2.88 -16.88 0.51
CA HIS A 162 -1.59 -16.28 0.15
C HIS A 162 -1.07 -15.42 1.29
N ARG A 163 -0.03 -15.91 1.99
CA ARG A 163 0.71 -15.19 3.03
C ARG A 163 2.02 -14.71 2.45
N ALA A 164 2.13 -13.46 2.04
CA ALA A 164 3.39 -12.90 1.55
C ALA A 164 3.83 -11.73 2.44
N LEU A 165 5.11 -11.69 2.73
CA LEU A 165 5.76 -10.67 3.52
C LEU A 165 6.64 -9.84 2.58
N LEU A 166 6.30 -8.57 2.41
CA LEU A 166 7.14 -7.60 1.70
C LEU A 166 7.79 -6.70 2.74
N THR A 167 8.77 -7.22 3.49
CA THR A 167 9.27 -6.51 4.68
C THR A 167 10.77 -6.66 4.92
N ARG A 168 11.36 -5.49 5.16
CA ARG A 168 12.65 -5.06 5.75
C ARG A 168 13.74 -6.05 6.20
N ASN A 169 14.89 -6.02 5.51
CA ASN A 169 16.18 -5.46 5.99
C ASN A 169 16.75 -4.47 4.97
N LYS A 170 15.97 -3.40 4.76
CA LYS A 170 16.31 -2.14 4.08
C LYS A 170 15.98 -2.08 2.59
N ASN A 171 14.78 -1.53 2.34
CA ASN A 171 14.50 -0.60 1.24
C ASN A 171 14.38 -1.24 -0.14
N LEU A 172 13.15 -1.67 -0.43
CA LEU A 172 12.71 -2.05 -1.76
C LEU A 172 12.13 -0.80 -2.45
N ALA A 173 12.64 -0.45 -3.63
CA ALA A 173 11.98 0.51 -4.50
C ALA A 173 11.36 -0.21 -5.70
N ILE A 174 10.13 0.15 -6.06
CA ILE A 174 9.46 -0.31 -7.29
C ILE A 174 9.18 0.92 -8.14
N THR A 175 9.82 1.03 -9.30
CA THR A 175 9.80 2.28 -10.06
C THR A 175 9.72 2.10 -11.57
N ASP A 176 9.39 3.20 -12.26
CA ASP A 176 9.52 3.35 -13.71
C ASP A 176 8.72 2.33 -14.52
N ILE A 177 7.44 2.19 -14.19
CA ILE A 177 6.52 1.28 -14.88
C ILE A 177 5.65 2.12 -15.81
N ASN A 178 6.02 2.23 -17.09
CA ASN A 178 5.25 2.92 -18.14
C ASN A 178 4.59 4.25 -17.70
N PRO A 179 5.29 5.22 -17.07
CA PRO A 179 4.68 6.34 -16.36
C PRO A 179 3.77 7.25 -17.21
N HIS A 180 3.84 7.15 -18.53
CA HIS A 180 3.07 7.95 -19.49
C HIS A 180 1.64 7.43 -19.69
N TYR A 181 1.42 6.14 -19.41
CA TYR A 181 0.24 5.43 -19.89
C TYR A 181 -0.55 4.82 -18.75
N VAL A 182 -1.74 5.36 -18.49
CA VAL A 182 -2.72 4.67 -17.65
C VAL A 182 -3.03 3.31 -18.26
N TRP A 183 -3.17 2.30 -17.41
CA TRP A 183 -3.18 0.86 -17.71
C TRP A 183 -1.83 0.24 -18.08
N GLY A 184 -0.75 1.03 -18.17
CA GLY A 184 0.61 0.56 -18.47
C GLY A 184 1.27 -0.23 -17.34
N GLY A 185 0.66 -0.30 -16.14
CA GLY A 185 1.10 -1.13 -15.03
C GLY A 185 0.79 -0.57 -13.65
N ASP A 186 0.78 -1.46 -12.66
CA ASP A 186 0.68 -1.13 -11.23
C ASP A 186 1.94 -1.61 -10.50
N ALA A 187 2.31 -0.95 -9.41
CA ALA A 187 3.51 -1.34 -8.65
C ALA A 187 3.26 -2.52 -7.70
N ILE A 188 2.20 -2.49 -6.89
CA ILE A 188 1.83 -3.59 -5.98
C ILE A 188 0.35 -3.91 -6.11
N THR A 189 0.04 -5.17 -6.42
CA THR A 189 -1.35 -5.67 -6.57
C THR A 189 -1.62 -6.80 -5.58
N LEU A 190 -2.66 -6.65 -4.76
CA LEU A 190 -3.18 -7.67 -3.84
C LEU A 190 -4.62 -8.04 -4.22
N ALA A 191 -4.92 -9.32 -4.42
CA ALA A 191 -6.31 -9.78 -4.62
C ALA A 191 -6.46 -11.26 -4.25
N GLY A 192 -7.25 -11.58 -3.23
CA GLY A 192 -7.34 -12.95 -2.72
C GLY A 192 -6.13 -13.33 -1.86
N THR A 193 -5.79 -12.47 -0.90
CA THR A 193 -4.63 -12.61 -0.02
C THR A 193 -5.06 -12.54 1.45
N ASP A 194 -4.15 -12.86 2.37
CA ASP A 194 -4.31 -12.58 3.80
C ASP A 194 -2.93 -12.51 4.47
N MET A 195 -2.80 -11.71 5.53
CA MET A 195 -1.55 -11.52 6.28
C MET A 195 -0.42 -10.99 5.38
N ILE A 196 -0.64 -9.82 4.78
CA ILE A 196 0.35 -9.09 4.00
C ILE A 196 0.91 -7.94 4.83
N TRP A 197 2.24 -7.80 4.88
CA TRP A 197 2.91 -6.62 5.43
C TRP A 197 3.80 -6.03 4.34
N ILE A 198 3.60 -4.74 4.04
CA ILE A 198 4.37 -3.93 3.11
C ILE A 198 5.07 -2.87 3.96
N ASP A 199 6.40 -2.93 4.05
CA ASP A 199 7.16 -2.09 4.97
C ASP A 199 8.40 -1.46 4.34
N HIS A 200 8.60 -0.15 4.55
CA HIS A 200 9.75 0.60 4.01
C HIS A 200 9.92 0.43 2.49
N VAL A 201 8.80 0.46 1.76
CA VAL A 201 8.80 0.41 0.29
C VAL A 201 8.66 1.82 -0.26
N THR A 202 9.47 2.16 -1.27
CA THR A 202 9.24 3.34 -2.12
C THR A 202 8.60 2.92 -3.43
N THR A 203 7.60 3.69 -3.88
CA THR A 203 6.98 3.53 -5.19
C THR A 203 7.01 4.87 -5.92
N GLN A 204 7.43 4.89 -7.18
CA GLN A 204 7.67 6.15 -7.92
C GLN A 204 7.59 5.96 -9.44
N ARG A 205 7.07 6.96 -10.17
CA ARG A 205 6.94 6.94 -11.65
C ARG A 205 6.23 5.68 -12.15
N ILE A 206 5.02 5.46 -11.63
CA ILE A 206 4.16 4.32 -11.97
C ILE A 206 3.07 4.80 -12.92
N ALA A 207 2.70 3.99 -13.90
CA ALA A 207 1.62 4.24 -14.86
C ALA A 207 0.29 4.53 -14.16
N ARG A 208 -0.13 3.59 -13.30
CA ARG A 208 -1.41 3.61 -12.61
C ARG A 208 -1.18 3.39 -11.11
N GLN A 209 -1.77 2.38 -10.48
CA GLN A 209 -1.79 2.30 -9.02
C GLN A 209 -0.40 2.05 -8.44
N HIS A 210 0.02 2.84 -7.45
CA HIS A 210 1.17 2.47 -6.63
C HIS A 210 0.84 1.22 -5.81
N ILE A 211 -0.32 1.21 -5.16
CA ILE A 211 -0.82 0.05 -4.41
C ILE A 211 -2.30 -0.15 -4.71
N VAL A 212 -2.68 -1.36 -5.13
CA VAL A 212 -4.07 -1.75 -5.36
C VAL A 212 -4.43 -3.03 -4.60
N LEU A 213 -5.55 -2.98 -3.88
CA LEU A 213 -6.16 -4.08 -3.13
C LEU A 213 -7.55 -4.35 -3.71
N GLY A 214 -7.83 -5.58 -4.12
CA GLY A 214 -9.15 -6.01 -4.60
C GLY A 214 -9.20 -6.43 -6.07
N GLU A 215 -10.39 -6.80 -6.57
CA GLU A 215 -11.69 -6.75 -5.89
C GLU A 215 -11.95 -7.92 -4.93
N SER A 216 -11.27 -9.06 -5.10
CA SER A 216 -11.28 -10.14 -4.12
C SER A 216 -10.63 -9.71 -2.80
N ALA A 217 -11.09 -10.24 -1.67
CA ALA A 217 -10.57 -9.90 -0.35
C ALA A 217 -9.03 -9.98 -0.27
N SER A 218 -8.42 -8.92 0.26
CA SER A 218 -6.99 -8.86 0.61
C SER A 218 -6.74 -9.24 2.07
N GLY A 219 -7.80 -9.45 2.85
CA GLY A 219 -7.73 -9.93 4.22
C GLY A 219 -7.02 -8.95 5.14
N ARG A 220 -6.10 -9.44 5.99
CA ARG A 220 -5.32 -8.60 6.91
C ARG A 220 -4.08 -8.03 6.23
N VAL A 221 -4.05 -6.72 6.08
CA VAL A 221 -2.94 -6.00 5.43
C VAL A 221 -2.38 -4.95 6.39
N THR A 222 -1.06 -4.80 6.41
CA THR A 222 -0.38 -3.67 7.04
C THR A 222 0.55 -3.03 6.03
N ILE A 223 0.37 -1.74 5.79
CA ILE A 223 1.24 -0.91 4.96
C ILE A 223 1.86 0.11 5.90
N SER A 224 3.17 0.03 6.11
CA SER A 224 3.86 0.87 7.08
C SER A 224 5.17 1.45 6.58
N ASN A 225 5.45 2.69 6.99
CA ASN A 225 6.71 3.36 6.71
C ASN A 225 7.06 3.41 5.21
N CYS A 226 6.06 3.33 4.33
CA CYS A 226 6.24 3.38 2.90
C CYS A 226 6.24 4.83 2.39
N ASP A 227 6.98 5.04 1.32
CA ASP A 227 7.08 6.31 0.62
C ASP A 227 6.37 6.20 -0.73
N ILE A 228 5.25 6.91 -0.84
CA ILE A 228 4.40 6.96 -2.02
C ILE A 228 4.68 8.28 -2.72
N ASP A 229 5.70 8.25 -3.58
CA ASP A 229 6.20 9.42 -4.30
C ASP A 229 5.45 9.61 -5.61
N GLY A 230 4.50 10.53 -5.61
CA GLY A 230 3.70 10.88 -6.77
C GLY A 230 4.38 11.83 -7.77
N ALA A 231 5.62 12.24 -7.56
CA ALA A 231 6.32 13.10 -8.51
C ALA A 231 6.58 12.35 -9.83
N SER A 232 6.01 12.86 -10.92
CA SER A 232 6.13 12.28 -12.26
C SER A 232 6.20 13.37 -13.32
N SER A 233 6.84 13.10 -14.46
CA SER A 233 6.79 14.02 -15.62
C SER A 233 5.45 13.95 -16.35
N TRP A 234 4.68 12.88 -16.14
CA TRP A 234 3.35 12.67 -16.71
C TRP A 234 2.34 12.41 -15.60
N SER A 235 1.23 13.15 -15.61
CA SER A 235 0.10 12.89 -14.73
C SER A 235 -1.24 13.05 -15.43
N ALA A 236 -2.28 12.40 -14.89
CA ALA A 236 -3.67 12.60 -15.30
C ALA A 236 -4.18 14.04 -15.00
N THR A 237 -3.43 14.81 -14.23
CA THR A 237 -3.69 16.23 -13.94
C THR A 237 -2.74 17.18 -14.69
N CYS A 238 -1.85 16.65 -15.53
CA CYS A 238 -0.89 17.39 -16.37
C CYS A 238 0.05 18.37 -15.64
N ASP A 239 0.22 18.19 -14.33
CA ASP A 239 0.92 19.09 -13.40
C ASP A 239 2.09 18.40 -12.68
N GLY A 240 2.33 17.12 -12.99
CA GLY A 240 3.38 16.30 -12.39
C GLY A 240 3.03 15.65 -11.04
N ARG A 241 1.75 15.71 -10.62
CA ARG A 241 1.25 15.01 -9.43
C ARG A 241 0.47 13.74 -9.78
N HIS A 242 0.79 12.62 -9.14
CA HIS A 242 0.21 11.34 -9.48
C HIS A 242 -1.22 11.15 -8.91
N TYR A 243 -2.19 10.86 -9.77
CA TYR A 243 -3.59 10.66 -9.35
C TYR A 243 -3.85 9.24 -8.80
N TRP A 244 -3.11 8.24 -9.28
CA TRP A 244 -3.39 6.83 -9.05
C TRP A 244 -2.53 6.28 -7.90
N ALA A 245 -2.68 6.82 -6.69
CA ALA A 245 -1.81 6.43 -5.59
C ALA A 245 -2.21 5.06 -4.98
N ILE A 246 -3.26 5.04 -4.16
CA ILE A 246 -3.63 3.89 -3.33
C ILE A 246 -5.11 3.59 -3.48
N TYR A 247 -5.44 2.39 -3.97
CA TYR A 247 -6.81 1.98 -4.24
C TYR A 247 -7.18 0.72 -3.46
N MET A 248 -8.03 0.88 -2.44
CA MET A 248 -8.46 -0.19 -1.53
C MET A 248 -9.93 -0.53 -1.74
N THR A 249 -10.19 -1.60 -2.48
CA THR A 249 -11.55 -2.00 -2.90
C THR A 249 -11.87 -3.47 -2.64
N GLY A 250 -11.08 -4.16 -1.82
CA GLY A 250 -11.31 -5.56 -1.52
C GLY A 250 -12.65 -5.80 -0.82
N SER A 251 -13.18 -7.00 -1.00
CA SER A 251 -14.49 -7.41 -0.50
C SER A 251 -14.53 -7.80 0.98
N SER A 252 -13.38 -7.87 1.67
CA SER A 252 -13.31 -8.12 3.12
C SER A 252 -11.91 -7.80 3.65
N ASP A 253 -11.60 -6.50 3.75
CA ASP A 253 -10.24 -6.04 4.00
C ASP A 253 -10.12 -5.38 5.37
N LEU A 254 -9.06 -5.73 6.10
CA LEU A 254 -8.63 -5.11 7.34
C LEU A 254 -7.25 -4.50 7.09
N VAL A 255 -7.19 -3.19 6.85
CA VAL A 255 -5.96 -2.49 6.45
C VAL A 255 -5.47 -1.57 7.57
N THR A 256 -4.26 -1.83 8.05
CA THR A 256 -3.51 -0.87 8.88
C THR A 256 -2.60 -0.07 7.96
N PHE A 257 -2.74 1.24 7.99
CA PHE A 257 -1.95 2.17 7.21
C PHE A 257 -1.23 3.10 8.18
N LYS A 258 0.05 2.83 8.45
CA LYS A 258 0.79 3.48 9.55
C LYS A 258 2.12 4.10 9.13
N GLY A 259 2.37 5.35 9.50
CA GLY A 259 3.71 5.94 9.35
C GLY A 259 4.14 6.15 7.90
N ASN A 260 3.23 6.11 6.94
CA ASN A 260 3.56 6.27 5.53
C ASN A 260 3.71 7.75 5.17
N TYR A 261 4.51 8.03 4.14
CA TYR A 261 4.64 9.36 3.53
C TYR A 261 3.99 9.33 2.15
N ILE A 262 3.02 10.22 1.93
CA ILE A 262 2.25 10.30 0.70
C ILE A 262 2.38 11.72 0.19
N HIS A 263 3.00 11.89 -0.97
CA HIS A 263 3.30 13.24 -1.45
C HIS A 263 3.28 13.39 -2.96
N HIS A 264 3.07 14.64 -3.40
CA HIS A 264 2.97 15.01 -4.82
C HIS A 264 1.91 14.15 -5.53
N THR A 265 0.79 13.88 -4.86
CA THR A 265 -0.36 13.16 -5.44
C THR A 265 -1.50 14.13 -5.72
N SER A 266 -2.44 13.72 -6.57
CA SER A 266 -3.62 14.52 -6.93
C SER A 266 -4.94 13.78 -6.74
N GLY A 267 -4.92 12.53 -6.28
CA GLY A 267 -6.12 11.75 -6.02
C GLY A 267 -5.82 10.42 -5.35
N ARG A 268 -6.88 9.66 -5.02
CA ARG A 268 -6.82 8.29 -4.49
C ARG A 268 -5.74 8.07 -3.44
N SER A 269 -5.63 8.96 -2.47
CA SER A 269 -4.57 8.98 -1.46
C SER A 269 -5.13 8.86 -0.04
N PRO A 270 -5.88 7.80 0.33
CA PRO A 270 -6.31 6.65 -0.46
C PRO A 270 -7.76 6.78 -0.98
N LYS A 271 -8.11 5.95 -1.97
CA LYS A 271 -9.50 5.61 -2.27
C LYS A 271 -9.91 4.34 -1.55
N VAL A 272 -10.99 4.36 -0.77
CA VAL A 272 -11.46 3.29 0.10
C VAL A 272 -12.93 2.97 -0.16
N GLN A 273 -13.23 1.72 -0.52
CA GLN A 273 -14.58 1.25 -0.82
C GLN A 273 -14.65 -0.29 -0.70
N GLY A 274 -15.71 -0.89 -1.25
CA GLY A 274 -15.90 -2.35 -1.24
C GLY A 274 -16.40 -2.79 0.13
N ASN A 275 -15.57 -3.44 0.91
CA ASN A 275 -15.82 -3.71 2.32
C ASN A 275 -14.47 -3.68 3.06
N THR A 276 -13.96 -2.46 3.23
CA THR A 276 -12.61 -2.20 3.74
C THR A 276 -12.68 -1.43 5.04
N LEU A 277 -12.14 -2.01 6.12
CA LEU A 277 -11.87 -1.30 7.37
C LEU A 277 -10.42 -0.80 7.38
N LEU A 278 -10.25 0.50 7.24
CA LEU A 278 -8.97 1.19 7.25
C LEU A 278 -8.69 1.83 8.62
N HIS A 279 -7.54 1.49 9.21
CA HIS A 279 -6.92 2.22 10.31
C HIS A 279 -5.77 3.07 9.77
N ALA A 280 -6.04 4.35 9.49
CA ALA A 280 -5.05 5.33 9.05
C ALA A 280 -4.45 6.05 10.27
N VAL A 281 -3.23 5.69 10.65
CA VAL A 281 -2.61 6.14 11.89
C VAL A 281 -1.20 6.69 11.70
N ASN A 282 -0.91 7.90 12.18
CA ASN A 282 0.43 8.51 12.13
C ASN A 282 1.07 8.60 10.73
N ASN A 283 0.29 8.73 9.67
CA ASN A 283 0.83 8.98 8.33
C ASN A 283 1.03 10.47 8.09
N TYR A 284 1.81 10.80 7.06
CA TYR A 284 2.06 12.15 6.60
C TYR A 284 1.60 12.33 5.15
N TRP A 285 0.63 13.21 4.93
CA TRP A 285 0.26 13.70 3.61
C TRP A 285 0.87 15.07 3.37
N TYR A 286 1.51 15.25 2.22
CA TYR A 286 2.21 16.49 1.87
C TYR A 286 2.07 16.86 0.39
N ASP A 287 1.87 18.14 0.10
CA ASP A 287 1.88 18.69 -1.26
C ASP A 287 0.85 18.04 -2.21
N ILE A 288 -0.42 18.17 -1.82
CA ILE A 288 -1.59 17.84 -2.64
C ILE A 288 -2.32 19.18 -2.85
N ASP A 289 -2.14 19.77 -4.03
CA ASP A 289 -2.55 21.15 -4.28
C ASP A 289 -4.07 21.33 -4.44
N SER A 290 -4.48 22.55 -4.83
CA SER A 290 -5.89 22.91 -4.99
C SER A 290 -6.64 22.13 -6.07
N ASN A 291 -5.94 21.46 -6.99
CA ASN A 291 -6.55 20.71 -8.09
C ASN A 291 -6.69 19.21 -7.77
N GLY A 292 -6.22 18.77 -6.61
CA GLY A 292 -6.28 17.39 -6.18
C GLY A 292 -6.95 17.20 -4.82
N HIS A 293 -7.00 15.94 -4.40
CA HIS A 293 -7.54 15.54 -3.11
C HIS A 293 -6.81 14.31 -2.54
N ALA A 294 -6.94 14.09 -1.23
CA ALA A 294 -6.41 12.89 -0.59
C ALA A 294 -7.43 11.74 -0.55
N PHE A 295 -8.37 11.75 0.39
CA PHE A 295 -9.30 10.64 0.62
C PHE A 295 -10.47 10.65 -0.35
N GLU A 296 -10.80 9.47 -0.87
CA GLU A 296 -12.11 9.16 -1.45
C GLU A 296 -12.73 8.01 -0.65
N ILE A 297 -13.86 8.22 0.00
CA ILE A 297 -14.48 7.20 0.86
C ILE A 297 -15.84 6.83 0.27
N GLY A 298 -15.85 5.75 -0.52
CA GLY A 298 -17.04 5.20 -1.15
C GLY A 298 -17.82 4.25 -0.23
N GLN A 299 -18.96 3.78 -0.71
CA GLN A 299 -19.81 2.82 -0.02
C GLN A 299 -19.01 1.58 0.41
N GLY A 300 -19.23 1.16 1.66
CA GLY A 300 -18.52 0.04 2.29
C GLY A 300 -17.06 0.32 2.68
N GLY A 301 -16.58 1.54 2.48
CA GLY A 301 -15.36 2.04 3.12
C GLY A 301 -15.64 2.49 4.56
N TYR A 302 -14.78 2.07 5.48
CA TYR A 302 -14.81 2.43 6.90
C TYR A 302 -13.44 2.94 7.32
N VAL A 303 -13.30 4.23 7.66
CA VAL A 303 -11.99 4.84 7.94
C VAL A 303 -11.89 5.41 9.35
N LEU A 304 -11.02 4.84 10.17
CA LEU A 304 -10.53 5.49 11.38
C LEU A 304 -9.23 6.23 11.06
N ALA A 305 -9.23 7.57 11.13
CA ALA A 305 -8.07 8.41 10.91
C ALA A 305 -7.64 9.11 12.21
N GLU A 306 -6.49 8.73 12.78
CA GLU A 306 -5.98 9.30 14.03
C GLU A 306 -4.46 9.61 13.99
N GLY A 307 -4.04 10.67 14.68
CA GLY A 307 -2.62 11.03 14.83
C GLY A 307 -1.89 11.34 13.52
N ASN A 308 -2.60 11.57 12.42
CA ASN A 308 -2.00 11.87 11.12
C ASN A 308 -1.62 13.35 11.00
N LYS A 309 -0.69 13.63 10.09
CA LYS A 309 -0.30 15.00 9.72
C LYS A 309 -0.70 15.27 8.26
N PHE A 310 -1.38 16.38 8.04
CA PHE A 310 -1.71 16.91 6.71
C PHE A 310 -1.07 18.27 6.55
N GLN A 311 -0.21 18.43 5.53
CA GLN A 311 0.48 19.69 5.27
C GLN A 311 0.38 20.04 3.78
N ASN A 312 -0.13 21.22 3.46
CA ASN A 312 -0.36 21.64 2.07
C ASN A 312 -1.24 20.62 1.32
N VAL A 313 -2.34 20.20 1.94
CA VAL A 313 -3.33 19.29 1.37
C VAL A 313 -4.65 20.05 1.26
N ASN A 314 -4.92 20.65 0.11
CA ASN A 314 -6.05 21.58 -0.02
C ASN A 314 -7.39 20.88 0.20
N THR A 315 -7.59 19.71 -0.42
CA THR A 315 -8.78 18.87 -0.23
C THR A 315 -8.37 17.56 0.44
N ILE A 316 -8.61 17.43 1.74
CA ILE A 316 -8.25 16.20 2.46
C ILE A 316 -9.24 15.07 2.13
N ILE A 317 -10.51 15.38 1.95
CA ILE A 317 -11.53 14.41 1.57
C ILE A 317 -12.36 14.98 0.43
N GLU A 318 -12.50 14.19 -0.64
CA GLU A 318 -13.31 14.53 -1.80
C GLU A 318 -14.79 14.62 -1.43
N ALA A 319 -15.51 15.55 -2.07
CA ALA A 319 -16.93 15.72 -1.84
C ALA A 319 -17.73 14.46 -2.21
N GLY A 320 -18.86 14.24 -1.53
CA GLY A 320 -19.75 13.11 -1.84
C GLY A 320 -19.30 11.76 -1.26
N ALA A 321 -18.48 11.75 -0.20
CA ALA A 321 -18.17 10.53 0.53
C ALA A 321 -19.46 9.80 0.98
N THR A 322 -19.54 8.51 0.66
CA THR A 322 -20.70 7.63 0.96
C THR A 322 -20.38 6.53 1.97
N GLY A 323 -19.09 6.32 2.27
CA GLY A 323 -18.67 5.45 3.37
C GLY A 323 -18.68 6.16 4.71
N LYS A 324 -18.19 5.47 5.74
CA LYS A 324 -18.19 5.95 7.13
C LYS A 324 -16.79 6.26 7.60
N TYR A 325 -16.61 7.31 8.37
CA TYR A 325 -15.28 7.70 8.82
C TYR A 325 -15.31 8.49 10.13
N PHE A 326 -14.31 8.25 10.96
CA PHE A 326 -14.07 8.93 12.24
C PHE A 326 -12.69 9.58 12.19
N THR A 327 -12.63 10.91 12.35
CA THR A 327 -11.37 11.69 12.20
C THR A 327 -10.91 12.33 13.50
N VAL A 328 -11.49 11.90 14.62
CA VAL A 328 -11.18 12.43 15.96
C VAL A 328 -11.31 13.97 16.02
N PRO A 329 -12.49 14.53 15.70
CA PRO A 329 -12.66 15.99 15.58
C PRO A 329 -12.64 16.70 16.95
N SER A 330 -12.85 15.96 18.04
CA SER A 330 -12.83 16.48 19.42
C SER A 330 -12.10 15.49 20.34
N SER A 331 -12.76 14.93 21.36
CA SER A 331 -12.14 13.94 22.24
C SER A 331 -11.98 12.59 21.55
N GLY A 332 -10.86 11.91 21.81
CA GLY A 332 -10.63 10.53 21.36
C GLY A 332 -11.34 9.47 22.18
N SER A 333 -12.16 9.84 23.17
CA SER A 333 -12.73 8.92 24.17
C SER A 333 -13.69 7.88 23.58
N ALA A 334 -14.29 8.17 22.42
CA ALA A 334 -15.14 7.21 21.70
C ALA A 334 -14.42 5.90 21.35
N CYS A 335 -13.10 5.93 21.25
CA CYS A 335 -12.28 4.77 20.94
C CYS A 335 -11.96 3.89 22.15
N SER A 336 -12.10 4.40 23.38
CA SER A 336 -11.60 3.73 24.58
C SER A 336 -12.21 2.34 24.80
N SER A 337 -13.51 2.17 24.53
CA SER A 337 -14.22 0.91 24.73
C SER A 337 -13.87 -0.17 23.70
N VAL A 338 -13.35 0.22 22.53
CA VAL A 338 -13.07 -0.69 21.41
C VAL A 338 -11.58 -0.91 21.16
N LEU A 339 -10.75 0.13 21.32
CA LEU A 339 -9.31 0.07 21.10
C LEU A 339 -8.53 -0.09 22.42
N GLY A 340 -9.18 0.03 23.58
CA GLY A 340 -8.54 0.02 24.89
C GLY A 340 -7.75 1.30 25.22
N ARG A 341 -7.86 2.33 24.37
CA ARG A 341 -7.25 3.65 24.54
C ARG A 341 -8.08 4.72 23.83
N SER A 342 -7.89 5.98 24.22
CA SER A 342 -8.43 7.09 23.42
C SER A 342 -7.72 7.19 22.07
N CYS A 343 -8.45 7.64 21.05
CA CYS A 343 -7.87 8.01 19.77
C CYS A 343 -7.10 9.33 19.85
N VAL A 344 -6.20 9.55 18.90
CA VAL A 344 -5.34 10.74 18.85
C VAL A 344 -5.78 11.72 17.76
N ASN A 345 -5.83 13.02 18.05
CA ASN A 345 -6.20 14.03 17.05
C ASN A 345 -5.20 14.09 15.88
N ASN A 346 -5.71 14.39 14.70
CA ASN A 346 -4.91 14.71 13.52
C ASN A 346 -4.40 16.17 13.59
N ALA A 347 -3.30 16.46 12.90
CA ALA A 347 -2.75 17.81 12.76
C ALA A 347 -2.85 18.30 11.31
N PHE A 348 -3.18 19.58 11.16
CA PHE A 348 -3.42 20.23 9.87
C PHE A 348 -2.57 21.50 9.76
N GLY A 349 -1.81 21.63 8.68
CA GLY A 349 -1.06 22.84 8.33
C GLY A 349 -1.36 23.21 6.88
N SER A 350 -1.84 24.43 6.62
CA SER A 350 -2.19 24.91 5.27
C SER A 350 -3.00 23.88 4.46
N SER A 351 -3.98 23.24 5.09
CA SER A 351 -4.74 22.12 4.53
C SER A 351 -6.23 22.33 4.76
N GLY A 352 -7.06 21.62 3.99
CA GLY A 352 -8.52 21.63 4.12
C GLY A 352 -9.03 21.00 5.42
N LEU A 353 -10.35 21.03 5.59
CA LEU A 353 -11.02 20.42 6.73
C LEU A 353 -11.11 18.89 6.59
N PHE A 354 -10.89 18.16 7.68
CA PHE A 354 -11.20 16.73 7.77
C PHE A 354 -11.84 16.38 9.12
N SER A 355 -13.16 16.56 9.20
CA SER A 355 -13.90 16.48 10.45
C SER A 355 -15.13 15.58 10.32
N SER A 356 -15.11 14.43 10.98
CA SER A 356 -16.27 13.55 11.14
C SER A 356 -16.23 12.80 12.46
N ALA A 357 -17.40 12.66 13.08
CA ALA A 357 -17.62 12.00 14.36
C ALA A 357 -18.43 10.69 14.25
N ASP A 358 -18.54 10.09 13.06
CA ASP A 358 -19.28 8.82 12.89
C ASP A 358 -18.55 7.67 13.60
N THR A 359 -19.13 7.20 14.70
CA THR A 359 -18.58 6.11 15.52
C THR A 359 -19.24 4.76 15.25
N SER A 360 -20.22 4.70 14.35
CA SER A 360 -21.11 3.54 14.17
C SER A 360 -20.42 2.27 13.67
N PHE A 361 -19.19 2.38 13.18
CA PHE A 361 -18.37 1.25 12.73
C PHE A 361 -17.22 0.90 13.68
N LEU A 362 -16.98 1.68 14.74
CA LEU A 362 -15.80 1.48 15.61
C LEU A 362 -15.81 0.12 16.33
N SER A 363 -16.98 -0.47 16.55
CA SER A 363 -17.12 -1.84 17.08
C SER A 363 -16.44 -2.89 16.21
N ASN A 364 -16.24 -2.63 14.90
CA ASN A 364 -15.55 -3.53 13.99
C ASN A 364 -14.08 -3.75 14.37
N PHE A 365 -13.48 -2.87 15.18
CA PHE A 365 -12.12 -3.02 15.70
C PHE A 365 -12.01 -3.97 16.89
N LYS A 366 -13.14 -4.32 17.55
CA LYS A 366 -13.13 -5.15 18.76
C LYS A 366 -12.48 -6.51 18.50
N GLY A 367 -11.56 -6.89 19.39
CA GLY A 367 -10.86 -8.18 19.33
C GLY A 367 -9.78 -8.29 18.24
N LYS A 368 -9.44 -7.18 17.56
CA LYS A 368 -8.38 -7.15 16.54
C LYS A 368 -7.08 -6.61 17.11
N ASN A 369 -5.98 -6.89 16.43
CA ASN A 369 -4.70 -6.26 16.71
C ASN A 369 -4.73 -4.81 16.19
N ILE A 370 -4.71 -3.85 17.10
CA ILE A 370 -4.79 -2.42 16.77
C ILE A 370 -3.39 -1.81 16.87
N ALA A 371 -2.98 -1.05 15.86
CA ALA A 371 -1.70 -0.37 15.89
C ALA A 371 -1.69 0.74 16.96
N SER A 372 -0.53 0.96 17.56
CA SER A 372 -0.34 2.08 18.48
C SER A 372 -0.41 3.41 17.73
N ALA A 373 -0.93 4.45 18.39
CA ALA A 373 -1.00 5.81 17.86
C ALA A 373 -0.18 6.75 18.76
N ALA A 374 0.65 7.59 18.15
CA ALA A 374 1.38 8.68 18.78
C ALA A 374 0.74 10.03 18.43
N ALA A 375 1.18 11.10 19.11
CA ALA A 375 0.77 12.46 18.77
C ALA A 375 1.16 12.82 17.32
N ALA A 376 0.30 13.53 16.59
CA ALA A 376 0.58 13.92 15.21
C ALA A 376 1.85 14.78 15.05
N SER A 377 2.29 15.46 16.12
CA SER A 377 3.55 16.22 16.15
C SER A 377 4.81 15.35 16.05
N THR A 378 4.72 14.05 16.33
CA THR A 378 5.86 13.12 16.23
C THR A 378 5.99 12.47 14.86
N VAL A 379 5.04 12.72 13.95
CA VAL A 379 5.09 12.19 12.58
C VAL A 379 6.28 12.81 11.84
N SER A 380 7.17 11.96 11.33
CA SER A 380 8.44 12.31 10.69
C SER A 380 8.69 11.44 9.47
N THR A 381 9.37 12.00 8.46
CA THR A 381 9.82 11.26 7.26
C THR A 381 11.22 10.67 7.39
N ALA A 382 11.89 10.87 8.53
CA ALA A 382 13.28 10.46 8.72
C ALA A 382 13.52 8.95 8.47
N ASN A 383 12.50 8.13 8.74
CA ASN A 383 12.57 6.67 8.68
C ASN A 383 11.57 6.09 7.67
N VAL A 384 11.19 6.86 6.65
CA VAL A 384 10.18 6.44 5.67
C VAL A 384 10.84 6.15 4.32
N GLY A 385 10.47 5.04 3.70
CA GLY A 385 10.88 4.68 2.35
C GLY A 385 12.36 4.31 2.18
N TYR A 386 12.77 4.32 0.92
CA TYR A 386 14.04 3.80 0.45
C TYR A 386 15.25 4.59 0.95
N GLY A 387 16.28 3.87 1.40
CA GLY A 387 17.53 4.44 1.94
C GLY A 387 17.45 4.96 3.38
N LYS A 388 16.32 4.81 4.08
CA LYS A 388 16.10 5.32 5.46
C LYS A 388 15.95 4.15 6.47
N ILE A 389 16.30 4.38 7.75
CA ILE A 389 16.37 3.33 8.81
C ILE A 389 15.62 3.77 10.05
#